data_AF-A0A2E0GYD6-F1
#
_entry.id   AF-A0A2E0GYD6-F1
#
_cell.length_a   1.000
_cell.length_b   1.000
_cell.length_c   1.000
_cell.angle_alpha   90.00
_cell.angle_beta   90.00
_cell.angle_gamma   90.00
#
_symmetry.space_group_name_H-M   'P 1'
#
loop_
_entity.id
_entity.type
_entity.pdbx_description
1 polymer ?
#
loop_
_entity_poly.entity_id
_entity_poly.type
_entity_poly.pdbx_seq_one_letter_code
_entity_poly.pdbx_strand_id
1 'polypeptide(L)'
;MNNPYKKLLARKRTWTPVKTSKGELKYGAEEAIHRALAIRIMELPVGSYIEEALEKDVPRTARDLLKSNVKDEIRHDLALNYAVDAHGKNQKAEAEAEKLRQAWDSHPDHTLCKALVAERAVFFVVLPFFRFCGDAGLRTISADISRDEQIHVATNSLVCLDLGLRHSNSLDKLRKATVNWIFEPLKRSEDRYLDKQFWMDQSDNLMYAGKAKGLQDTQRARMPAFFETSNSDLPSYS
;
A
#
# COMPACT_ATOMS: atom_id res chain seq x y z
N MET A 1 -28.02 2.54 16.42
CA MET A 1 -27.00 3.10 15.50
C MET A 1 -26.06 1.98 15.08
N ASN A 2 -25.82 1.80 13.78
CA ASN A 2 -24.96 0.73 13.28
C ASN A 2 -23.49 1.14 13.48
N ASN A 3 -22.72 0.34 14.23
CA ASN A 3 -21.33 0.67 14.56
C ASN A 3 -20.47 0.70 13.28
N PRO A 4 -19.76 1.82 12.96
CA PRO A 4 -19.03 1.95 11.70
C PRO A 4 -17.91 0.91 11.56
N TYR A 5 -17.24 0.55 12.66
CA TYR A 5 -16.21 -0.49 12.66
C TYR A 5 -16.79 -1.87 12.34
N LYS A 6 -17.95 -2.23 12.89
CA LYS A 6 -18.63 -3.49 12.54
C LYS A 6 -19.02 -3.55 11.07
N LYS A 7 -19.45 -2.42 10.49
CA LYS A 7 -19.78 -2.32 9.06
C LYS A 7 -18.54 -2.54 8.19
N LEU A 8 -17.39 -1.96 8.56
CA LEU A 8 -16.13 -2.15 7.86
C LEU A 8 -15.63 -3.59 7.97
N LEU A 9 -15.70 -4.19 9.17
CA LEU A 9 -15.33 -5.59 9.40
C LEU A 9 -16.15 -6.55 8.53
N ALA A 10 -17.46 -6.32 8.40
CA ALA A 10 -18.35 -7.14 7.57
C ALA A 10 -18.05 -7.05 6.06
N ARG A 11 -17.29 -6.04 5.59
CA ARG A 11 -16.88 -5.89 4.19
C ARG A 11 -15.60 -6.64 3.86
N LYS A 12 -14.83 -7.09 4.86
CA LYS A 12 -13.58 -7.81 4.63
C LYS A 12 -13.84 -9.10 3.88
N ARG A 13 -12.89 -9.45 3.02
CA ARG A 13 -12.88 -10.71 2.27
C ARG A 13 -11.56 -11.41 2.55
N THR A 14 -11.62 -12.73 2.67
CA THR A 14 -10.41 -13.53 2.78
C THR A 14 -9.91 -13.84 1.39
N TRP A 15 -8.60 -13.73 1.21
CA TRP A 15 -7.89 -14.18 0.02
C TRP A 15 -6.58 -14.82 0.46
N THR A 16 -6.01 -15.64 -0.42
CA THR A 16 -4.75 -16.36 -0.20
C THR A 16 -3.70 -15.81 -1.16
N PRO A 17 -2.53 -15.35 -0.67
CA PRO A 17 -1.41 -15.00 -1.54
C PRO A 17 -1.00 -16.16 -2.44
N VAL A 18 -0.88 -15.89 -3.74
CA VAL A 18 -0.47 -16.86 -4.75
C VAL A 18 0.88 -16.44 -5.32
N LYS A 19 1.79 -17.39 -5.52
CA LYS A 19 3.07 -17.13 -6.20
C LYS A 19 2.80 -16.80 -7.66
N THR A 20 3.46 -15.78 -8.17
CA THR A 20 3.29 -15.31 -9.54
C THR A 20 4.57 -15.53 -10.33
N SER A 21 4.43 -15.80 -11.63
CA SER A 21 5.56 -15.86 -12.55
C SER A 21 5.98 -14.47 -13.00
N LYS A 22 7.28 -14.25 -13.21
CA LYS A 22 7.80 -12.98 -13.75
C LYS A 22 7.26 -12.74 -15.15
N GLY A 23 6.57 -11.61 -15.34
CA GLY A 23 6.16 -11.10 -16.64
C GLY A 23 6.95 -9.86 -17.07
N GLU A 24 6.43 -9.20 -18.11
CA GLU A 24 7.01 -7.96 -18.62
C GLU A 24 6.50 -6.74 -17.83
N LEU A 25 7.46 -5.95 -17.36
CA LEU A 25 7.20 -4.62 -16.80
C LEU A 25 7.09 -3.60 -17.92
N LYS A 26 6.37 -2.50 -17.65
CA LYS A 26 6.31 -1.38 -18.58
C LYS A 26 7.69 -0.76 -18.75
N TYR A 27 8.13 -0.60 -20.00
CA TYR A 27 9.41 0.03 -20.32
C TYR A 27 9.51 1.43 -19.71
N GLY A 28 10.60 1.69 -18.99
CA GLY A 28 10.86 2.94 -18.27
C GLY A 28 10.35 2.97 -16.82
N ALA A 29 9.62 1.94 -16.37
CA ALA A 29 9.13 1.83 -15.00
C ALA A 29 9.95 0.89 -14.10
N GLU A 30 10.89 0.13 -14.66
CA GLU A 30 11.51 -1.03 -14.03
C GLU A 30 12.22 -0.68 -12.72
N GLU A 31 13.03 0.38 -12.71
CA GLU A 31 13.72 0.81 -11.49
C GLU A 31 12.74 1.29 -10.42
N ALA A 32 11.72 2.06 -10.81
CA ALA A 32 10.69 2.52 -9.88
C ALA A 32 9.86 1.34 -9.33
N ILE A 33 9.62 0.28 -10.13
CA ILE A 33 8.98 -0.95 -9.66
C ILE A 33 9.87 -1.65 -8.63
N HIS A 34 11.18 -1.74 -8.85
CA HIS A 34 12.08 -2.32 -7.86
C HIS A 34 12.14 -1.50 -6.57
N ARG A 35 12.09 -0.17 -6.62
CA ARG A 35 12.00 0.68 -5.42
C ARG A 35 10.65 0.55 -4.72
N ALA A 36 9.56 0.46 -5.48
CA ALA A 36 8.22 0.21 -4.95
C ALA A 36 8.11 -1.17 -4.30
N LEU A 37 8.74 -2.20 -4.86
CA LEU A 37 8.85 -3.51 -4.20
C LEU A 37 9.77 -3.46 -2.98
N ALA A 38 10.85 -2.69 -3.00
CA ALA A 38 11.73 -2.50 -1.85
C ALA A 38 11.00 -1.92 -0.63
N ILE A 39 9.99 -1.04 -0.82
CA ILE A 39 9.22 -0.47 0.30
C ILE A 39 8.26 -1.46 0.97
N ARG A 40 8.03 -2.66 0.42
CA ARG A 40 7.22 -3.72 1.05
C ARG A 40 7.66 -4.06 2.47
N ILE A 41 8.92 -3.79 2.82
CA ILE A 41 9.46 -4.01 4.17
C ILE A 41 8.72 -3.19 5.24
N MET A 42 7.89 -2.23 4.83
CA MET A 42 6.99 -1.44 5.67
C MET A 42 5.70 -2.16 6.06
N GLU A 43 5.30 -3.25 5.38
CA GLU A 43 4.04 -3.97 5.65
C GLU A 43 3.97 -4.46 7.11
N LEU A 44 4.99 -5.21 7.56
CA LEU A 44 5.04 -5.70 8.95
C LEU A 44 5.15 -4.56 9.98
N PRO A 45 6.01 -3.53 9.80
CA PRO A 45 5.98 -2.32 10.63
C PRO A 45 4.61 -1.65 10.74
N VAL A 46 3.85 -1.52 9.64
CA VAL A 46 2.49 -0.95 9.69
C VAL A 46 1.57 -1.81 10.56
N GLY A 47 1.67 -3.14 10.44
CA GLY A 47 0.99 -4.06 11.36
C GLY A 47 1.38 -3.83 12.82
N SER A 48 2.69 -3.72 13.12
CA SER A 48 3.19 -3.45 14.46
C SER A 48 2.75 -2.07 15.00
N TYR A 49 2.62 -1.05 14.16
CA TYR A 49 2.08 0.26 14.55
C TYR A 49 0.63 0.15 15.05
N ILE A 50 -0.17 -0.71 14.39
CA ILE A 50 -1.55 -1.00 14.79
C ILE A 50 -1.57 -1.83 16.09
N GLU A 51 -0.69 -2.82 16.23
CA GLU A 51 -0.54 -3.61 17.47
C GLU A 51 -0.17 -2.74 18.67
N GLU A 52 0.79 -1.83 18.53
CA GLU A 52 1.15 -0.91 19.62
C GLU A 52 -0.04 -0.02 20.02
N ALA A 53 -0.86 0.40 19.05
CA ALA A 53 -2.05 1.18 19.33
C ALA A 53 -3.15 0.34 20.02
N LEU A 54 -3.24 -0.96 19.73
CA LEU A 54 -4.18 -1.87 20.37
C LEU A 54 -3.94 -2.03 21.87
N GLU A 55 -2.71 -1.82 22.34
CA GLU A 55 -2.35 -1.79 23.77
C GLU A 55 -2.70 -0.47 24.48
N LYS A 56 -3.16 0.54 23.73
CA LYS A 56 -3.55 1.87 24.22
C LYS A 56 -5.07 2.06 24.19
N ASP A 57 -5.53 3.30 24.37
CA ASP A 57 -6.94 3.68 24.51
C ASP A 57 -7.76 3.69 23.19
N VAL A 58 -7.48 2.79 22.25
CA VAL A 58 -8.30 2.69 21.03
C VAL A 58 -9.75 2.29 21.37
N PRO A 59 -10.75 2.78 20.61
CA PRO A 59 -12.15 2.44 20.85
C PRO A 59 -12.36 0.93 20.90
N ARG A 60 -13.01 0.42 21.96
CA ARG A 60 -13.24 -1.02 22.16
C ARG A 60 -13.87 -1.68 20.94
N THR A 61 -14.76 -0.98 20.24
CA THR A 61 -15.45 -1.50 19.06
C THR A 61 -14.61 -1.53 17.79
N ALA A 62 -13.45 -0.87 17.77
CA ALA A 62 -12.50 -0.91 16.66
C ALA A 62 -11.51 -2.06 16.78
N ARG A 63 -11.31 -2.64 17.98
CA ARG A 63 -10.23 -3.60 18.26
C ARG A 63 -10.28 -4.84 17.38
N ASP A 64 -11.45 -5.43 17.15
CA ASP A 64 -11.58 -6.62 16.30
C ASP A 64 -11.21 -6.33 14.85
N LEU A 65 -11.57 -5.14 14.35
CA LEU A 65 -11.22 -4.71 13.00
C LEU A 65 -9.72 -4.43 12.88
N LEU A 66 -9.13 -3.71 13.83
CA LEU A 66 -7.69 -3.42 13.86
C LEU A 66 -6.87 -4.72 13.92
N LYS A 67 -7.24 -5.69 14.78
CA LYS A 67 -6.62 -7.02 14.81
C LYS A 67 -6.76 -7.76 13.48
N SER A 68 -7.87 -7.56 12.79
CA SER A 68 -8.04 -8.13 11.46
C SER A 68 -7.17 -7.45 10.41
N ASN A 69 -6.93 -6.14 10.50
CA ASN A 69 -6.03 -5.42 9.59
C ASN A 69 -4.58 -5.88 9.77
N VAL A 70 -4.12 -6.10 11.01
CA VAL A 70 -2.79 -6.69 11.27
C VAL A 70 -2.58 -8.03 10.54
N LYS A 71 -3.62 -8.87 10.47
CA LYS A 71 -3.55 -10.14 9.71
C LYS A 71 -3.51 -9.93 8.20
N ASP A 72 -4.03 -8.83 7.69
CA ASP A 72 -3.90 -8.48 6.29
C ASP A 72 -2.46 -8.10 5.97
N GLU A 73 -1.79 -7.32 6.83
CA GLU A 73 -0.39 -6.92 6.58
C GLU A 73 0.56 -8.12 6.47
N ILE A 74 0.32 -9.19 7.24
CA ILE A 74 1.08 -10.44 7.12
C ILE A 74 0.87 -11.08 5.73
N ARG A 75 -0.36 -10.99 5.19
CA ARG A 75 -0.68 -11.50 3.84
C ARG A 75 -0.12 -10.59 2.75
N HIS A 76 -0.14 -9.28 2.96
CA HIS A 76 0.45 -8.28 2.06
C HIS A 76 1.95 -8.51 1.94
N ASP A 77 2.66 -8.63 3.08
CA ASP A 77 4.08 -8.93 3.12
C ASP A 77 4.39 -10.23 2.35
N LEU A 78 3.64 -11.31 2.59
CA LEU A 78 3.84 -12.57 1.87
C LEU A 78 3.64 -12.42 0.36
N ALA A 79 2.56 -11.74 -0.06
CA ALA A 79 2.24 -11.54 -1.47
C ALA A 79 3.32 -10.68 -2.18
N LEU A 80 3.76 -9.60 -1.55
CA LEU A 80 4.80 -8.73 -2.10
C LEU A 80 6.18 -9.40 -2.10
N ASN A 81 6.47 -10.27 -1.13
CA ASN A 81 7.68 -11.09 -1.17
C ASN A 81 7.63 -12.11 -2.32
N TYR A 82 6.47 -12.68 -2.67
CA TYR A 82 6.35 -13.48 -3.90
C TYR A 82 6.66 -12.68 -5.17
N ALA A 83 6.22 -11.43 -5.26
CA ALA A 83 6.60 -10.56 -6.38
C ALA A 83 8.12 -10.28 -6.41
N VAL A 84 8.74 -10.07 -5.25
CA VAL A 84 10.20 -9.90 -5.15
C VAL A 84 10.96 -11.16 -5.53
N ASP A 85 10.47 -12.34 -5.17
CA ASP A 85 11.07 -13.61 -5.57
C ASP A 85 11.02 -13.80 -7.10
N ALA A 86 9.92 -13.37 -7.75
CA ALA A 86 9.76 -13.43 -9.20
C ALA A 86 10.64 -12.41 -9.94
N HIS A 87 10.67 -11.14 -9.50
CA HIS A 87 11.40 -10.08 -10.19
C HIS A 87 12.88 -9.95 -9.79
N GLY A 88 13.25 -10.48 -8.63
CA GLY A 88 14.57 -10.33 -8.02
C GLY A 88 14.70 -9.06 -7.16
N LYS A 89 15.61 -9.14 -6.18
CA LYS A 89 15.94 -8.02 -5.28
C LYS A 89 16.91 -7.05 -5.94
N ASN A 90 16.65 -5.76 -5.79
CA ASN A 90 17.63 -4.71 -6.07
C ASN A 90 18.34 -4.33 -4.76
N GLN A 91 19.55 -4.83 -4.55
CA GLN A 91 20.27 -4.66 -3.27
C GLN A 91 20.43 -3.20 -2.84
N LYS A 92 20.64 -2.28 -3.78
CA LYS A 92 20.72 -0.85 -3.49
C LYS A 92 19.38 -0.32 -2.99
N ALA A 93 18.29 -0.64 -3.70
CA ALA A 93 16.95 -0.22 -3.31
C ALA A 93 16.53 -0.81 -1.95
N GLU A 94 16.86 -2.07 -1.67
CA GLU A 94 16.61 -2.72 -0.37
C GLU A 94 17.33 -1.98 0.78
N ALA A 95 18.61 -1.65 0.59
CA ALA A 95 19.40 -0.95 1.61
C ALA A 95 18.91 0.49 1.84
N GLU A 96 18.42 1.17 0.79
CA GLU A 96 17.82 2.50 0.90
C GLU A 96 16.43 2.46 1.54
N ALA A 97 15.60 1.46 1.20
CA ALA A 97 14.30 1.24 1.82
C ALA A 97 14.44 0.98 3.32
N GLU A 98 15.44 0.23 3.76
CA GLU A 98 15.69 -0.03 5.18
C GLU A 98 15.96 1.26 5.97
N LYS A 99 16.66 2.23 5.37
CA LYS A 99 16.85 3.56 5.98
C LYS A 99 15.54 4.32 6.10
N LEU A 100 14.66 4.23 5.09
CA LEU A 100 13.32 4.80 5.16
C LEU A 100 12.50 4.14 6.27
N ARG A 101 12.52 2.81 6.36
CA ARG A 101 11.85 2.04 7.41
C ARG A 101 12.27 2.50 8.80
N GLN A 102 13.58 2.63 9.03
CA GLN A 102 14.12 3.16 10.29
C GLN A 102 13.64 4.59 10.59
N ALA A 103 13.53 5.45 9.57
CA ALA A 103 12.99 6.79 9.74
C ALA A 103 11.50 6.79 10.12
N TRP A 104 10.70 5.86 9.58
CA TRP A 104 9.29 5.67 9.97
C TRP A 104 9.16 5.12 11.38
N ASP A 105 9.94 4.10 11.73
CA ASP A 105 9.94 3.47 13.06
C ASP A 105 10.29 4.50 14.14
N SER A 106 11.35 5.28 13.91
CA SER A 106 11.82 6.31 14.85
C SER A 106 11.00 7.60 14.87
N HIS A 107 10.07 7.79 13.93
CA HIS A 107 9.29 9.02 13.87
C HIS A 107 8.43 9.20 15.16
N PRO A 108 8.32 10.40 15.76
CA PRO A 108 7.64 10.58 17.04
C PRO A 108 6.10 10.59 16.99
N ASP A 109 5.51 10.67 15.78
CA ASP A 109 4.06 10.66 15.63
C ASP A 109 3.42 9.38 16.19
N HIS A 110 2.17 9.52 16.64
CA HIS A 110 1.37 8.39 17.07
C HIS A 110 1.35 7.29 16.01
N THR A 111 1.49 6.03 16.42
CA THR A 111 1.61 4.88 15.50
C THR A 111 0.44 4.76 14.52
N LEU A 112 -0.79 4.99 14.96
CA LEU A 112 -1.95 5.07 14.05
C LEU A 112 -1.86 6.20 13.01
N CYS A 113 -1.25 7.34 13.34
CA CYS A 113 -0.99 8.38 12.34
C CYS A 113 0.05 7.88 11.32
N LYS A 114 1.10 7.17 11.76
CA LYS A 114 2.08 6.56 10.85
C LYS A 114 1.42 5.57 9.90
N ALA A 115 0.66 4.61 10.44
CA ALA A 115 -0.09 3.62 9.65
C ALA A 115 -1.02 4.31 8.65
N LEU A 116 -1.86 5.24 9.11
CA LEU A 116 -2.78 5.99 8.24
C LEU A 116 -2.04 6.72 7.10
N VAL A 117 -0.92 7.38 7.38
CA VAL A 117 -0.18 8.13 6.36
C VAL A 117 0.50 7.20 5.36
N ALA A 118 1.08 6.09 5.83
CA ALA A 118 1.71 5.07 4.99
C ALA A 118 0.69 4.43 4.03
N GLU A 119 -0.40 3.88 4.57
CA GLU A 119 -1.49 3.24 3.80
C GLU A 119 -2.10 4.22 2.79
N ARG A 120 -2.55 5.39 3.28
CA ARG A 120 -3.34 6.33 2.49
C ARG A 120 -2.55 7.00 1.38
N ALA A 121 -1.26 7.25 1.57
CA ALA A 121 -0.52 8.15 0.69
C ALA A 121 0.85 7.62 0.24
N VAL A 122 1.25 6.42 0.68
CA VAL A 122 2.37 5.68 0.09
C VAL A 122 1.83 4.42 -0.62
N PHE A 123 1.19 3.50 0.10
CA PHE A 123 0.72 2.24 -0.48
C PHE A 123 -0.41 2.43 -1.50
N PHE A 124 -1.38 3.31 -1.21
CA PHE A 124 -2.40 3.71 -2.19
C PHE A 124 -1.88 4.42 -3.44
N VAL A 125 -0.60 4.75 -3.50
CA VAL A 125 0.08 5.27 -4.70
C VAL A 125 0.86 4.14 -5.40
N VAL A 126 1.56 3.32 -4.61
CA VAL A 126 2.32 2.16 -5.10
C VAL A 126 1.42 1.09 -5.73
N LEU A 127 0.28 0.76 -5.12
CA LEU A 127 -0.61 -0.29 -5.62
C LEU A 127 -1.15 0.04 -7.03
N PRO A 128 -1.67 1.26 -7.30
CA PRO A 128 -1.99 1.66 -8.67
C PRO A 128 -0.77 1.66 -9.62
N PHE A 129 0.43 1.98 -9.14
CA PHE A 129 1.63 1.91 -9.99
C PHE A 129 1.92 0.47 -10.43
N PHE A 130 1.85 -0.50 -9.52
CA PHE A 130 1.87 -1.93 -9.87
C PHE A 130 0.79 -2.30 -10.88
N ARG A 131 -0.40 -1.73 -10.75
CA ARG A 131 -1.51 -1.99 -11.70
C ARG A 131 -1.22 -1.48 -13.11
N PHE A 132 -0.63 -0.30 -13.26
CA PHE A 132 -0.45 0.35 -14.56
C PHE A 132 0.89 0.04 -15.22
N CYS A 133 1.92 -0.23 -14.43
CA CYS A 133 3.30 -0.39 -14.89
C CYS A 133 3.88 -1.79 -14.60
N GLY A 134 3.19 -2.59 -13.77
CA GLY A 134 3.58 -3.97 -13.48
C GLY A 134 3.02 -4.98 -14.48
N ASP A 135 3.52 -6.21 -14.30
CA ASP A 135 3.01 -7.39 -14.99
C ASP A 135 1.68 -7.88 -14.40
N ALA A 136 1.19 -9.02 -14.87
CA ALA A 136 -0.08 -9.56 -14.41
C ALA A 136 -0.06 -10.03 -12.94
N GLY A 137 1.09 -10.48 -12.43
CA GLY A 137 1.25 -10.84 -11.03
C GLY A 137 1.14 -9.62 -10.12
N LEU A 138 1.86 -8.55 -10.43
CA LEU A 138 1.80 -7.27 -9.73
C LEU A 138 0.40 -6.64 -9.79
N ARG A 139 -0.30 -6.73 -10.92
CA ARG A 139 -1.70 -6.27 -11.05
C ARG A 139 -2.65 -7.02 -10.13
N THR A 140 -2.44 -8.31 -9.98
CA THR A 140 -3.25 -9.20 -9.14
C THR A 140 -3.03 -8.87 -7.66
N ILE A 141 -1.76 -8.84 -7.23
CA ILE A 141 -1.37 -8.46 -5.87
C ILE A 141 -1.91 -7.07 -5.54
N SER A 142 -1.76 -6.11 -6.45
CA SER A 142 -2.31 -4.76 -6.32
C SER A 142 -3.82 -4.78 -6.07
N ALA A 143 -4.57 -5.57 -6.84
CA ALA A 143 -6.03 -5.65 -6.72
C ALA A 143 -6.48 -6.27 -5.40
N ASP A 144 -5.80 -7.31 -4.93
CA ASP A 144 -6.12 -7.98 -3.68
C ASP A 144 -5.84 -7.06 -2.48
N ILE A 145 -4.63 -6.49 -2.40
CA ILE A 145 -4.21 -5.57 -1.32
C ILE A 145 -5.06 -4.28 -1.33
N SER A 146 -5.36 -3.69 -2.50
CA SER A 146 -6.13 -2.45 -2.59
C SER A 146 -7.55 -2.55 -2.00
N ARG A 147 -8.12 -3.75 -1.88
CA ARG A 147 -9.43 -3.95 -1.24
C ARG A 147 -9.32 -3.87 0.29
N ASP A 148 -8.26 -4.44 0.85
CA ASP A 148 -8.00 -4.44 2.29
C ASP A 148 -7.61 -3.04 2.75
N GLU A 149 -6.74 -2.37 1.99
CA GLU A 149 -6.25 -1.02 2.28
C GLU A 149 -7.36 0.06 2.28
N GLN A 150 -8.44 -0.13 1.50
CA GLN A 150 -9.64 0.72 1.61
C GLN A 150 -10.32 0.61 2.98
N ILE A 151 -10.28 -0.57 3.58
CA ILE A 151 -10.81 -0.81 4.92
C ILE A 151 -9.82 -0.28 5.96
N HIS A 152 -8.52 -0.44 5.75
CA HIS A 152 -7.47 0.05 6.66
C HIS A 152 -7.50 1.56 6.79
N VAL A 153 -7.41 2.29 5.68
CA VAL A 153 -7.47 3.76 5.67
C VAL A 153 -8.76 4.27 6.31
N ALA A 154 -9.90 3.63 6.02
CA ALA A 154 -11.18 4.00 6.64
C ALA A 154 -11.18 3.76 8.16
N THR A 155 -10.61 2.63 8.59
CA THR A 155 -10.49 2.27 10.02
C THR A 155 -9.58 3.26 10.74
N ASN A 156 -8.36 3.43 10.25
CA ASN A 156 -7.36 4.30 10.87
C ASN A 156 -7.82 5.76 10.88
N SER A 157 -8.51 6.22 9.83
CA SER A 157 -9.13 7.56 9.82
C SER A 157 -10.17 7.74 10.93
N LEU A 158 -11.05 6.75 11.14
CA LEU A 158 -12.05 6.79 12.19
C LEU A 158 -11.41 6.78 13.59
N VAL A 159 -10.43 5.90 13.82
CA VAL A 159 -9.76 5.83 15.12
C VAL A 159 -8.96 7.10 15.41
N CYS A 160 -8.23 7.63 14.43
CA CYS A 160 -7.55 8.91 14.60
C CYS A 160 -8.54 10.05 14.89
N LEU A 161 -9.73 10.05 14.28
CA LEU A 161 -10.76 11.03 14.59
C LEU A 161 -11.28 10.87 16.03
N ASP A 162 -11.62 9.65 16.45
CA ASP A 162 -12.13 9.34 17.79
C ASP A 162 -11.13 9.72 18.89
N LEU A 163 -9.83 9.58 18.60
CA LEU A 163 -8.74 9.93 19.53
C LEU A 163 -8.24 11.37 19.40
N GLY A 164 -8.82 12.18 18.49
CA GLY A 164 -8.36 13.55 18.24
C GLY A 164 -6.95 13.65 17.66
N LEU A 165 -6.42 12.57 17.07
CA LEU A 165 -5.07 12.50 16.53
C LEU A 165 -4.96 13.21 15.18
N ARG A 166 -3.82 13.85 14.95
CA ARG A 166 -3.44 14.45 13.67
C ARG A 166 -1.99 14.10 13.40
N HIS A 167 -1.67 13.86 12.12
CA HIS A 167 -0.28 13.71 11.71
C HIS A 167 0.42 15.07 11.79
N SER A 168 1.71 15.06 12.10
CA SER A 168 2.54 16.25 12.09
C SER A 168 3.04 16.58 10.68
N ASN A 169 3.51 17.82 10.52
CA ASN A 169 4.18 18.25 9.29
C ASN A 169 5.47 17.47 9.02
N SER A 170 6.15 16.95 10.06
CA SER A 170 7.36 16.13 9.85
C SER A 170 7.01 14.75 9.31
N LEU A 171 5.89 14.15 9.73
CA LEU A 171 5.43 12.88 9.17
C LEU A 171 5.03 13.06 7.69
N ASP A 172 4.38 14.17 7.36
CA ASP A 172 4.05 14.49 5.95
C ASP A 172 5.32 14.69 5.09
N LYS A 173 6.36 15.32 5.64
CA LYS A 173 7.68 15.42 4.97
C LYS A 173 8.30 14.04 4.74
N LEU A 174 8.23 13.15 5.73
CA LEU A 174 8.74 11.78 5.60
C LEU A 174 8.00 11.02 4.49
N ARG A 175 6.66 11.10 4.46
CA ARG A 175 5.85 10.56 3.34
C ARG A 175 6.32 11.11 1.99
N LYS A 176 6.45 12.43 1.84
CA LYS A 176 6.93 13.04 0.59
C LYS A 176 8.30 12.53 0.19
N ALA A 177 9.22 12.38 1.15
CA ALA A 177 10.55 11.84 0.89
C ALA A 177 10.49 10.38 0.42
N THR A 178 9.67 9.54 1.06
CA THR A 178 9.45 8.15 0.65
C THR A 178 8.89 8.07 -0.77
N VAL A 179 7.80 8.78 -1.08
CA VAL A 179 7.19 8.76 -2.42
C VAL A 179 8.12 9.33 -3.48
N ASN A 180 8.82 10.42 -3.17
CA ASN A 180 9.83 10.98 -4.07
C ASN A 180 10.93 9.96 -4.35
N TRP A 181 11.42 9.23 -3.34
CA TRP A 181 12.45 8.21 -3.54
C TRP A 181 11.98 7.06 -4.44
N ILE A 182 10.74 6.57 -4.25
CA ILE A 182 10.15 5.50 -5.08
C ILE A 182 10.13 5.91 -6.56
N PHE A 183 9.63 7.12 -6.84
CA PHE A 183 9.38 7.59 -8.20
C PHE A 183 10.50 8.46 -8.78
N GLU A 184 11.60 8.66 -8.07
CA GLU A 184 12.75 9.44 -8.55
C GLU A 184 13.34 8.96 -9.89
N PRO A 185 13.35 7.65 -10.22
CA PRO A 185 13.81 7.18 -11.53
C PRO A 185 12.92 7.62 -12.70
N LEU A 186 11.65 7.95 -12.44
CA LEU A 186 10.72 8.39 -13.46
C LEU A 186 11.07 9.81 -13.93
N LYS A 187 10.95 10.05 -15.24
CA LYS A 187 11.20 11.35 -15.86
C LYS A 187 9.88 12.00 -16.27
N ARG A 188 9.94 13.23 -16.78
CA ARG A 188 8.77 13.83 -17.42
C ARG A 188 8.39 13.01 -18.64
N SER A 189 7.11 12.65 -18.77
CA SER A 189 6.62 11.76 -19.82
C SER A 189 5.24 12.18 -20.31
N GLU A 190 4.93 11.92 -21.58
CA GLU A 190 3.56 12.01 -22.10
C GLU A 190 2.68 10.89 -21.55
N ASP A 191 3.29 9.73 -21.29
CA ASP A 191 2.65 8.68 -20.53
C ASP A 191 2.65 9.05 -19.04
N ARG A 192 1.50 9.51 -18.56
CA ARG A 192 1.36 9.98 -17.17
C ARG A 192 1.79 8.96 -16.11
N TYR A 193 1.73 7.65 -16.41
CA TYR A 193 2.12 6.61 -15.44
C TYR A 193 3.65 6.44 -15.36
N LEU A 194 4.38 6.98 -16.34
CA LEU A 194 5.83 7.11 -16.33
C LEU A 194 6.28 8.52 -15.91
N ASP A 195 5.34 9.40 -15.54
CA ASP A 195 5.64 10.76 -15.09
C ASP A 195 5.76 10.82 -13.56
N LYS A 196 6.92 11.28 -13.07
CA LYS A 196 7.17 11.41 -11.62
C LYS A 196 6.18 12.34 -10.93
N GLN A 197 5.88 13.49 -11.54
CA GLN A 197 5.05 14.52 -10.93
C GLN A 197 3.62 14.02 -10.76
N PHE A 198 3.12 13.25 -11.72
CA PHE A 198 1.80 12.61 -11.62
C PHE A 198 1.65 11.81 -10.30
N TRP A 199 2.63 10.98 -9.94
CA TRP A 199 2.59 10.16 -8.73
C TRP A 199 2.74 10.96 -7.44
N MET A 200 3.62 11.97 -7.45
CA MET A 200 3.75 12.93 -6.35
C MET A 200 2.41 13.64 -6.08
N ASP A 201 1.75 14.12 -7.13
CA ASP A 201 0.45 14.79 -7.04
C ASP A 201 -0.64 13.83 -6.54
N GLN A 202 -0.63 12.56 -6.93
CA GLN A 202 -1.62 11.59 -6.42
C GLN A 202 -1.43 11.35 -4.92
N SER A 203 -0.19 11.26 -4.45
CA SER A 203 0.11 11.13 -3.03
C SER A 203 -0.39 12.33 -2.23
N ASP A 204 -0.12 13.56 -2.69
CA ASP A 204 -0.60 14.78 -2.04
C ASP A 204 -2.12 14.88 -2.05
N ASN A 205 -2.77 14.56 -3.17
CA ASN A 205 -4.23 14.56 -3.28
C ASN A 205 -4.90 13.54 -2.34
N LEU A 206 -4.34 12.34 -2.19
CA LEU A 206 -4.80 11.36 -1.21
C LEU A 206 -4.60 11.84 0.22
N MET A 207 -3.45 12.47 0.50
CA MET A 207 -3.11 12.99 1.81
C MET A 207 -4.04 14.13 2.25
N TYR A 208 -4.32 15.09 1.37
CA TYR A 208 -5.03 16.32 1.77
C TYR A 208 -6.53 16.29 1.46
N ALA A 209 -6.94 15.63 0.38
CA ALA A 209 -8.34 15.58 -0.05
C ALA A 209 -8.99 14.19 0.10
N GLY A 210 -8.21 13.15 0.43
CA GLY A 210 -8.70 11.76 0.48
C GLY A 210 -9.15 11.23 -0.87
N LYS A 211 -8.75 11.86 -1.98
CA LYS A 211 -9.18 11.54 -3.34
C LYS A 211 -8.05 11.76 -4.32
N ALA A 212 -7.76 10.77 -5.16
CA ALA A 212 -6.86 10.93 -6.31
C ALA A 212 -7.64 10.79 -7.62
N LYS A 213 -8.06 11.91 -8.21
CA LYS A 213 -8.83 11.89 -9.48
C LYS A 213 -8.03 11.26 -10.63
N GLY A 214 -6.71 11.40 -10.61
CA GLY A 214 -5.82 10.78 -11.62
C GLY A 214 -5.80 9.25 -11.56
N LEU A 215 -6.31 8.66 -10.48
CA LEU A 215 -6.39 7.21 -10.29
C LEU A 215 -7.80 6.65 -10.52
N GLN A 216 -8.75 7.42 -11.06
CA GLN A 216 -10.11 6.92 -11.29
C GLN A 216 -10.17 5.66 -12.18
N ASP A 217 -9.19 5.48 -13.06
CA ASP A 217 -9.10 4.30 -13.93
C ASP A 217 -8.88 2.98 -13.15
N THR A 218 -8.45 3.05 -11.88
CA THR A 218 -8.34 1.87 -11.01
C THR A 218 -9.69 1.35 -10.53
N GLN A 219 -10.77 2.14 -10.64
CA GLN A 219 -12.12 1.72 -10.23
C GLN A 219 -12.67 0.56 -11.07
N ARG A 220 -12.18 0.38 -12.29
CA ARG A 220 -12.61 -0.69 -13.18
C ARG A 220 -11.75 -1.93 -12.92
N ALA A 221 -12.36 -3.04 -12.54
CA ALA A 221 -11.68 -4.33 -12.48
C ALA A 221 -11.07 -4.67 -13.85
N ARG A 222 -9.81 -5.08 -13.88
CA ARG A 222 -9.15 -5.65 -15.05
C ARG A 222 -8.89 -7.10 -14.67
N MET A 223 -9.70 -8.00 -15.22
CA MET A 223 -9.42 -9.43 -15.15
C MET A 223 -8.28 -9.71 -16.13
N PRO A 224 -7.19 -10.39 -15.72
CA PRO A 224 -6.20 -10.87 -16.67
C PRO A 224 -6.89 -11.68 -17.76
N ALA A 225 -6.58 -11.42 -19.02
CA ALA A 225 -7.10 -12.26 -20.09
C ALA A 225 -6.46 -13.66 -20.01
N PHE A 226 -7.15 -14.69 -20.51
CA PHE A 226 -6.76 -16.10 -20.39
C PHE A 226 -5.34 -16.44 -20.91
N PHE A 227 -4.72 -15.54 -21.68
CA PHE A 227 -3.39 -15.66 -22.27
C PHE A 227 -2.34 -14.74 -21.59
N GLU A 228 -2.72 -13.87 -20.65
CA GLU A 228 -1.82 -12.94 -19.97
C GLU A 228 -1.15 -13.56 -18.73
N THR A 229 -1.62 -14.72 -18.26
CA THR A 229 -1.19 -15.35 -17.01
C THR A 229 -1.43 -16.86 -17.04
N SER A 230 -0.52 -17.63 -16.46
CA SER A 230 -0.71 -19.09 -16.28
C SER A 230 -1.89 -19.36 -15.35
N ASN A 231 -2.70 -20.39 -15.63
CA ASN A 231 -3.82 -20.78 -14.76
C ASN A 231 -3.39 -21.08 -13.31
N SER A 232 -2.13 -21.51 -13.10
CA SER A 232 -1.55 -21.74 -11.76
C SER A 232 -1.40 -20.46 -10.93
N ASP A 233 -1.38 -19.31 -11.58
CA ASP A 233 -1.01 -18.01 -10.99
C ASP A 233 -2.26 -17.16 -10.73
N LEU A 234 -3.45 -17.68 -11.04
CA LEU A 234 -4.72 -17.01 -10.79
C LEU A 234 -5.12 -17.10 -9.30
N PRO A 235 -5.66 -16.01 -8.72
CA PRO A 235 -6.17 -16.05 -7.36
C PRO A 235 -7.29 -17.09 -7.20
N SER A 236 -7.23 -17.83 -6.10
CA SER A 236 -8.37 -18.61 -5.62
C SER A 236 -9.12 -17.80 -4.56
N TYR A 237 -10.43 -17.65 -4.74
CA TYR A 237 -11.31 -17.01 -3.77
C TYR A 237 -12.13 -18.10 -3.07
N SER A 238 -12.07 -18.14 -1.74
CA SER A 238 -12.88 -19.04 -0.89
C SER A 238 -14.23 -18.44 -0.54
#